data_AF-A0A7K2MDL1-F1
#
_entry.id   AF-A0A7K2MDL1-F1
#
_cell.length_a   1.000
_cell.length_b   1.000
_cell.length_c   1.000
_cell.angle_alpha   90.00
_cell.angle_beta   90.00
_cell.angle_gamma   90.00
#
_symmetry.space_group_name_H-M   'P 1'
#
loop_
_entity.id
_entity.type
_entity.pdbx_description
1 polymer ?
#
loop_
_entity_poly.entity_id
_entity_poly.type
_entity_poly.pdbx_seq_one_letter_code
_entity_poly.pdbx_strand_id
1 'polypeptide(L)'
;MSYGLAVYKFTEGELAAPDIAVVRALLAPYRAALEEDSVGDTDFWIRAADGGEAEISVVDDIISIERPSPGQVKEIIAELANRLRAGILTPR
;
A
#
# COMPACT_ATOMS: atom_id res chain seq x y z
N MET A 1 -12.16 15.44 1.44
CA MET A 1 -11.82 14.39 0.46
C MET A 1 -10.34 14.09 0.68
N SER A 2 -10.00 12.87 1.12
CA SER A 2 -8.60 12.42 1.06
C SER A 2 -8.26 12.10 -0.39
N TYR A 3 -6.99 12.31 -0.75
CA TYR A 3 -6.45 11.74 -1.98
C TYR A 3 -6.05 10.30 -1.68
N GLY A 4 -6.49 9.37 -2.52
CA GLY A 4 -6.16 7.96 -2.44
C GLY A 4 -5.74 7.42 -3.80
N LEU A 5 -5.07 6.27 -3.80
CA LEU A 5 -4.68 5.52 -5.00
C LEU A 5 -4.74 4.04 -4.68
N ALA A 6 -4.85 3.20 -5.70
CA ALA A 6 -4.97 1.75 -5.52
C ALA A 6 -4.00 0.99 -6.44
N VAL A 7 -3.45 -0.11 -5.91
CA VAL A 7 -2.56 -1.01 -6.64
C VAL A 7 -3.33 -2.26 -7.04
N TYR A 8 -3.31 -2.55 -8.34
CA TYR A 8 -4.03 -3.66 -8.96
C TYR A 8 -3.05 -4.59 -9.68
N LYS A 9 -3.08 -5.87 -9.33
CA LYS A 9 -2.33 -6.89 -10.06
C LYS A 9 -3.24 -7.53 -11.10
N PHE A 10 -2.71 -7.70 -12.30
CA PHE A 10 -3.42 -8.36 -13.40
C PHE A 10 -2.64 -9.60 -13.86
N THR A 11 -3.35 -10.66 -14.19
CA THR A 11 -2.81 -11.85 -14.84
C THR A 11 -3.69 -12.16 -16.04
N GLU A 12 -3.10 -12.17 -17.24
CA GLU A 12 -3.84 -12.42 -18.50
C GLU A 12 -5.04 -11.48 -18.74
N GLY A 13 -4.98 -10.25 -18.21
CA GLY A 13 -6.04 -9.24 -18.35
C GLY A 13 -7.11 -9.29 -17.26
N GLU A 14 -7.09 -10.30 -16.39
CA GLU A 14 -8.00 -10.43 -15.26
C GLU A 14 -7.38 -9.93 -13.97
N LEU A 15 -8.22 -9.44 -13.05
CA LEU A 15 -7.79 -9.04 -11.71
C LEU A 15 -7.27 -10.27 -10.95
N ALA A 16 -6.13 -10.11 -10.28
CA ALA A 16 -5.48 -11.19 -9.55
C ALA A 16 -5.07 -10.74 -8.14
N ALA A 17 -5.17 -11.66 -7.19
CA ALA A 17 -4.75 -11.43 -5.81
C ALA A 17 -3.26 -11.02 -5.71
N PRO A 18 -2.94 -9.95 -4.95
CA PRO A 18 -1.57 -9.55 -4.68
C PRO A 18 -0.90 -10.56 -3.75
N ASP A 19 0.42 -10.67 -3.85
CA ASP A 19 1.18 -11.52 -2.93
C ASP A 19 1.34 -10.81 -1.58
N ILE A 20 0.54 -11.23 -0.60
CA ILE A 20 0.49 -10.63 0.74
C ILE A 20 1.82 -10.80 1.49
N ALA A 21 2.59 -11.86 1.22
CA ALA A 21 3.89 -12.04 1.85
C ALA A 21 4.88 -10.96 1.36
N VAL A 22 4.83 -10.64 0.06
CA VAL A 22 5.63 -9.54 -0.51
C VAL A 22 5.21 -8.19 0.05
N VAL A 23 3.91 -7.93 0.17
CA VAL A 23 3.39 -6.69 0.78
C VAL A 23 3.92 -6.54 2.20
N ARG A 24 3.72 -7.55 3.05
CA ARG A 24 4.14 -7.53 4.45
C ARG A 24 5.66 -7.37 4.59
N ALA A 25 6.43 -8.10 3.79
CA ALA A 25 7.89 -8.03 3.83
C ALA A 25 8.43 -6.66 3.41
N LEU A 26 7.83 -6.03 2.39
CA LEU A 26 8.23 -4.70 1.94
C LEU A 26 7.86 -3.61 2.95
N LEU A 27 6.67 -3.67 3.55
CA LEU A 27 6.17 -2.61 4.44
C LEU A 27 6.70 -2.72 5.87
N ALA A 28 7.15 -3.91 6.30
CA ALA A 28 7.65 -4.14 7.65
C ALA A 28 8.70 -3.11 8.16
N PRO A 29 9.69 -2.68 7.35
CA PRO A 29 10.67 -1.67 7.79
C PRO A 29 10.09 -0.27 8.01
N TYR A 30 8.94 0.02 7.41
CA TYR A 30 8.30 1.33 7.42
C TYR A 30 7.10 1.40 8.37
N ARG A 31 6.74 0.28 9.00
CA ARG A 31 5.55 0.21 9.87
C ARG A 31 5.71 1.20 11.02
N ALA A 32 4.81 2.17 11.07
CA ALA A 32 4.67 3.04 12.23
C ALA A 32 3.94 2.26 13.33
N ALA A 33 4.39 2.43 14.57
CA ALA A 33 3.64 1.92 15.71
C ALA A 33 2.34 2.72 15.83
N LEU A 34 1.19 2.06 15.67
CA LEU A 34 -0.10 2.60 16.08
C LEU A 34 -0.26 2.35 17.59
N GLU A 35 -0.84 3.30 18.32
CA GLU A 35 -1.13 3.15 19.76
C GLU A 35 -2.18 2.05 20.05
N GLU A 36 -2.98 1.70 19.05
CA GLU A 36 -3.85 0.53 19.06
C GLU A 36 -3.65 -0.21 17.72
N ASP A 37 -2.93 -1.33 17.75
CA ASP A 37 -3.00 -2.32 16.68
C ASP A 37 -4.46 -2.84 16.67
N SER A 38 -5.31 -2.29 15.81
CA SER A 38 -6.65 -2.80 15.58
C SER A 38 -6.54 -4.26 15.16
N VAL A 39 -6.97 -5.13 16.06
CA VAL A 39 -6.97 -6.58 15.92
C VAL A 39 -7.88 -6.94 14.75
N GLY A 40 -7.32 -7.18 13.56
CA GLY A 40 -8.05 -7.85 12.48
C GLY A 40 -7.64 -7.52 11.06
N ASP A 41 -7.39 -6.25 10.74
CA ASP A 41 -7.43 -5.83 9.34
C ASP A 41 -6.05 -5.58 8.73
N THR A 42 -5.95 -5.77 7.43
CA THR A 42 -4.70 -5.78 6.63
C THR A 42 -4.19 -4.35 6.40
N ASP A 43 -4.32 -3.53 7.44
CA ASP A 43 -4.09 -2.10 7.46
C ASP A 43 -2.70 -1.82 8.04
N PHE A 44 -1.85 -1.18 7.25
CA PHE A 44 -0.50 -0.78 7.59
C PHE A 44 -0.46 0.74 7.62
N TRP A 45 -0.15 1.31 8.77
CA TRP A 45 0.34 2.68 8.80
C TRP A 45 1.84 2.67 8.53
N ILE A 46 2.28 3.32 7.46
CA ILE A 46 3.70 3.44 7.15
C ILE A 46 4.20 4.87 7.33
N ARG A 47 5.45 4.99 7.78
CA ARG A 47 6.18 6.25 7.87
C ARG A 47 7.53 6.10 7.19
N ALA A 48 7.79 6.92 6.18
CA ALA A 48 9.06 6.98 5.49
C ALA A 48 10.11 7.77 6.30
N ALA A 49 11.37 7.73 5.87
CA ALA A 49 12.47 8.37 6.60
C ALA A 49 12.39 9.91 6.57
N ASP A 50 11.74 10.48 5.56
CA ASP A 50 11.41 11.91 5.49
C ASP A 50 10.22 12.32 6.38
N GLY A 51 9.64 11.38 7.13
CA GLY A 51 8.50 11.59 8.01
C GLY A 51 7.15 11.58 7.29
N GLY A 52 7.12 11.40 5.97
CA GLY A 52 5.89 11.23 5.21
C GLY A 52 5.17 9.94 5.58
N GLU A 53 3.85 9.98 5.57
CA GLU A 53 2.99 8.85 5.97
C GLU A 53 2.01 8.43 4.88
N ALA A 54 1.55 7.19 4.97
CA ALA A 54 0.41 6.66 4.24
C ALA A 54 -0.27 5.54 5.04
N GLU A 55 -1.56 5.39 4.83
CA GLU A 55 -2.35 4.25 5.27
C GLU A 55 -2.50 3.29 4.09
N ILE A 56 -2.20 2.01 4.31
CA ILE A 56 -2.26 0.98 3.27
C ILE A 56 -3.13 -0.15 3.76
N SER A 57 -4.23 -0.45 3.07
CA SER A 57 -5.10 -1.58 3.37
C SER A 57 -5.13 -2.56 2.21
N VAL A 58 -5.41 -3.84 2.48
CA VAL A 58 -5.66 -4.83 1.43
C VAL A 58 -7.08 -5.36 1.58
N VAL A 59 -7.93 -5.05 0.60
CA VAL A 59 -9.36 -5.37 0.59
C VAL A 59 -9.71 -5.94 -0.79
N ASP A 60 -10.35 -7.11 -0.83
CA ASP A 60 -10.83 -7.75 -2.07
C ASP A 60 -9.81 -7.76 -3.21
N ASP A 61 -8.58 -8.20 -2.93
CA ASP A 61 -7.45 -8.26 -3.87
C ASP A 61 -6.91 -6.90 -4.36
N ILE A 62 -7.34 -5.81 -3.74
CA ILE A 62 -6.90 -4.44 -4.05
C ILE A 62 -6.10 -3.92 -2.87
N ILE A 63 -4.94 -3.34 -3.15
CA ILE A 63 -4.19 -2.59 -2.14
C ILE A 63 -4.62 -1.13 -2.25
N SER A 64 -5.38 -0.66 -1.25
CA SER A 64 -5.81 0.73 -1.15
C SER A 64 -4.78 1.53 -0.38
N ILE A 65 -4.47 2.72 -0.88
CA ILE A 65 -3.49 3.61 -0.28
C ILE A 65 -4.15 4.96 -0.05
N GLU A 66 -4.34 5.28 1.22
CA GLU A 66 -5.01 6.48 1.67
C GLU A 66 -4.00 7.51 2.18
N ARG A 67 -4.25 8.78 1.85
CA ARG A 67 -3.51 9.94 2.33
C ARG A 67 -1.98 9.85 2.12
N PRO A 68 -1.48 9.41 0.94
CA PRO A 68 -0.04 9.31 0.74
C PRO A 68 0.60 10.69 0.72
N SER A 69 1.51 10.92 1.67
CA SER A 69 2.33 12.14 1.72
C SER A 69 3.18 12.29 0.46
N PRO A 70 3.49 13.54 0.03
CA PRO A 70 4.53 13.75 -0.97
C PRO A 70 5.89 13.28 -0.42
N GLY A 71 6.82 12.92 -1.32
CA GLY A 71 8.16 12.48 -0.93
C GLY A 71 8.32 10.96 -0.98
N GLN A 72 9.12 10.41 -0.07
CA GLN A 72 9.63 9.04 -0.10
C GLN A 72 8.55 7.97 0.02
N VAL A 73 7.38 8.30 0.59
CA VAL A 73 6.20 7.42 0.55
C VAL A 73 5.85 7.00 -0.88
N LYS A 74 5.98 7.90 -1.86
CA LYS A 74 5.71 7.56 -3.27
C LYS A 74 6.71 6.57 -3.85
N GLU A 75 7.96 6.59 -3.36
CA GLU A 75 8.98 5.63 -3.75
C GLU A 75 8.66 4.23 -3.20
N ILE A 76 8.20 4.15 -1.95
CA ILE A 76 7.74 2.89 -1.32
C ILE A 76 6.55 2.31 -2.11
N ILE A 77 5.58 3.15 -2.49
CA ILE A 77 4.41 2.74 -3.28
C ILE A 77 4.84 2.27 -4.68
N ALA A 78 5.77 2.97 -5.33
CA ALA A 78 6.28 2.57 -6.63
C ALA A 78 7.05 1.24 -6.56
N GLU A 79 7.83 1.03 -5.50
CA GLU A 79 8.52 -0.23 -5.25
C GLU A 79 7.54 -1.38 -5.00
N LEU A 80 6.47 -1.13 -4.23
CA LEU A 80 5.40 -2.09 -3.98
C LEU A 80 4.76 -2.54 -5.30
N ALA A 81 4.36 -1.59 -6.14
CA ALA A 81 3.79 -1.90 -7.45
C ALA A 81 4.76 -2.69 -8.33
N ASN A 82 6.05 -2.31 -8.34
CA ASN A 82 7.07 -2.99 -9.13
C ASN A 82 7.29 -4.45 -8.67
N ARG A 83 7.42 -4.69 -7.36
CA ARG A 83 7.61 -6.05 -6.82
C ARG A 83 6.40 -6.96 -7.08
N LEU A 84 5.20 -6.39 -7.06
CA LEU A 84 3.96 -7.12 -7.34
C LEU A 84 3.66 -7.26 -8.84
N ARG A 85 4.42 -6.58 -9.71
CA ARG A 85 4.11 -6.41 -11.15
C ARG A 85 2.68 -5.90 -11.35
N ALA A 86 2.32 -4.90 -10.56
CA ALA A 86 0.98 -4.33 -10.48
C ALA A 86 0.95 -2.92 -11.07
N GLY A 87 -0.23 -2.49 -11.50
CA GLY A 87 -0.51 -1.13 -11.93
C GLY A 87 -1.02 -0.27 -10.78
N ILE A 88 -0.77 1.04 -10.85
CA ILE A 88 -1.34 2.03 -9.92
C ILE A 88 -2.44 2.78 -10.65
N LEU A 89 -3.65 2.81 -10.08
CA LEU A 89 -4.78 3.57 -10.58
C LEU A 89 -5.21 4.60 -9.53
N THR A 90 -5.52 5.81 -9.98
CA THR A 90 -6.13 6.84 -9.13
C THR A 90 -7.65 6.81 -9.30
N PRO A 91 -8.43 7.06 -8.23
CA PRO A 91 -9.87 7.33 -8.37
C PRO A 91 -10.08 8.47 -9.37
N ARG A 92 -11.11 8.36 -10.20
CA ARG A 92 -11.55 9.45 -11.10
C ARG A 92 -12.30 10.52 -10.33
#